data_AF-A0A957DTU0-F1
#
_entry.id   AF-A0A957DTU0-F1
#
_cell.length_a   1.000
_cell.length_b   1.000
_cell.length_c   1.000
_cell.angle_alpha   90.00
_cell.angle_beta   90.00
_cell.angle_gamma   90.00
#
_symmetry.space_group_name_H-M   'P 1'
#
loop_
_entity.id
_entity.type
_entity.pdbx_description
1 polymer ?
#
loop_
_entity_poly.entity_id
_entity_poly.type
_entity_poly.pdbx_seq_one_letter_code
_entity_poly.pdbx_strand_id
1 'polypeptide(L)'
;GRYSNAEAAYAAALQSQLEETGVFQVTITGAAFEQFIGQIAECNLPAYLMGWPSPGRPADYLGPGAWTDVIITSSTFCPNYESPGIDAFLQAADEEIDPAARLSVFGDIQQLWAQDFPTVDLLQEPRIAISLNNVNNVQIDAMGLLHYEFLTKGGG
;
A
#
# COMPACT_ATOMS: atom_id res chain seq x y z
N GLY A 1 8.13 -7.72 8.67
CA GLY A 1 6.88 -7.96 7.93
C GLY A 1 5.87 -6.88 8.27
N ARG A 2 5.07 -6.45 7.30
CA ARG A 2 4.07 -5.37 7.45
C ARG A 2 3.09 -5.69 8.60
N TYR A 3 2.76 -4.69 9.42
CA TYR A 3 1.95 -4.81 10.65
C TYR A 3 2.51 -5.77 11.71
N SER A 4 3.82 -5.68 11.96
CA SER A 4 4.51 -6.40 13.05
C SER A 4 5.14 -5.42 14.05
N ASN A 5 5.81 -5.94 15.08
CA ASN A 5 6.57 -5.13 16.03
C ASN A 5 7.63 -4.21 15.36
N ALA A 6 8.00 -4.46 14.10
CA ALA A 6 8.87 -3.58 13.32
C ALA A 6 8.24 -2.20 13.03
N GLU A 7 6.91 -2.09 12.94
CA GLU A 7 6.24 -0.80 12.70
C GLU A 7 6.47 0.21 13.82
N ALA A 8 6.52 -0.25 15.08
CA ALA A 8 6.85 0.61 16.20
C ALA A 8 8.28 1.18 16.06
N ALA A 9 9.22 0.39 15.52
CA ALA A 9 10.57 0.86 15.26
C ALA A 9 10.62 1.88 14.11
N TYR A 10 9.85 1.68 13.04
CA TYR A 10 9.74 2.66 11.96
C TYR A 10 9.11 3.96 12.44
N ALA A 11 8.01 3.90 13.19
CA ALA A 11 7.35 5.09 13.74
C ALA A 11 8.28 5.87 14.67
N ALA A 12 9.02 5.19 15.55
CA ALA A 12 9.99 5.83 16.45
C ALA A 12 11.16 6.48 15.68
N ALA A 13 11.67 5.80 14.64
CA ALA A 13 12.72 6.37 13.79
C ALA A 13 12.24 7.62 13.03
N LEU A 14 11.03 7.57 12.46
CA LEU A 14 10.42 8.72 11.77
C LEU A 14 10.16 9.88 12.73
N GLN A 15 9.64 9.62 13.94
CA GLN A 15 9.49 10.64 14.98
C GLN A 15 10.84 11.32 15.25
N SER A 16 11.88 10.54 15.52
CA SER A 16 13.21 11.11 15.81
C SER A 16 13.74 11.96 14.66
N GLN A 17 13.62 11.48 13.41
CA GLN A 17 14.12 12.20 12.23
C GLN A 17 13.35 13.50 11.96
N LEU A 18 12.01 13.48 12.14
CA LEU A 18 11.18 14.66 11.96
C LEU A 18 11.43 15.69 13.07
N GLU A 19 11.52 15.27 14.33
CA GLU A 19 11.75 16.16 15.47
C GLU A 19 13.16 16.77 15.47
N GLU A 20 14.17 16.06 14.94
CA GLU A 20 15.54 16.58 14.77
C GLU A 20 15.59 17.86 13.91
N THR A 21 14.64 18.03 13.00
CA THR A 21 14.54 19.26 12.18
C THR A 21 14.17 20.51 12.98
N GLY A 22 13.60 20.34 14.18
CA GLY A 22 13.03 21.42 14.99
C GLY A 22 11.71 22.02 14.44
N VAL A 23 11.17 21.48 13.34
CA VAL A 23 9.93 21.95 12.71
C VAL A 23 8.71 21.14 13.17
N PHE A 24 8.92 19.86 13.47
CA PHE A 24 7.84 18.93 13.79
C PHE A 24 7.84 18.56 15.28
N GLN A 25 6.64 18.32 15.82
CA GLN A 25 6.41 17.62 17.08
C GLN A 25 5.51 16.42 16.77
N VAL A 26 6.03 15.21 16.95
CA VAL A 26 5.32 13.99 16.53
C VAL A 26 4.75 13.30 17.76
N THR A 27 3.46 12.97 17.72
CA THR A 27 2.81 12.08 18.69
C THR A 27 2.47 10.78 17.99
N ILE A 28 3.09 9.67 18.40
CA ILE A 28 2.77 8.35 17.87
C ILE A 28 1.51 7.83 18.56
N THR A 29 0.51 7.48 17.77
CA THR A 29 -0.71 6.81 18.22
C THR A 29 -0.80 5.43 17.58
N GLY A 30 -1.44 4.49 18.28
CA GLY A 30 -1.71 3.15 17.78
C GLY A 30 -3.13 2.73 18.12
N ALA A 31 -3.75 1.95 17.25
CA ALA A 31 -5.10 1.41 17.43
C ALA A 31 -5.18 -0.02 16.86
N ALA A 32 -6.23 -0.75 17.22
CA ALA A 32 -6.55 -2.00 16.52
C ALA A 32 -6.83 -1.72 15.04
N PHE A 33 -6.52 -2.66 14.14
CA PHE A 33 -6.54 -2.42 12.70
C PHE A 33 -7.88 -1.89 12.17
N GLU A 34 -9.00 -2.43 12.66
CA GLU A 34 -10.34 -1.98 12.25
C GLU A 34 -10.62 -0.54 12.67
N GLN A 35 -10.18 -0.16 13.88
CA GLN A 35 -10.31 1.22 14.36
C GLN A 35 -9.40 2.17 13.57
N PHE A 36 -8.18 1.73 13.27
CA PHE A 36 -7.21 2.48 12.48
C PHE A 36 -7.72 2.76 11.06
N ILE A 37 -8.24 1.75 10.36
CA ILE A 37 -8.84 1.93 9.04
C ILE A 37 -10.05 2.87 9.09
N GLY A 38 -10.88 2.78 10.13
CA GLY A 38 -11.99 3.72 10.34
C GLY A 38 -11.51 5.17 10.46
N GLN A 39 -10.46 5.42 11.24
CA GLN A 39 -9.88 6.76 11.38
C GLN A 39 -9.29 7.29 10.07
N ILE A 40 -8.67 6.42 9.27
CA ILE A 40 -8.15 6.80 7.94
C ILE A 40 -9.29 7.18 7.01
N ALA A 41 -10.37 6.38 6.96
CA ALA A 41 -11.52 6.64 6.09
C ALA A 41 -12.21 7.97 6.42
N GLU A 42 -12.17 8.40 7.69
CA GLU A 42 -12.70 9.68 8.15
C GLU A 42 -11.71 10.86 8.01
N CYS A 43 -10.53 10.66 7.40
CA CYS A 43 -9.46 11.66 7.29
C CYS A 43 -8.98 12.23 8.64
N ASN A 44 -9.10 11.46 9.74
CA ASN A 44 -8.77 11.94 11.08
C ASN A 44 -7.27 11.87 11.42
N LEU A 45 -6.46 11.24 10.55
CA LEU A 45 -5.03 11.08 10.74
C LEU A 45 -4.26 11.94 9.73
N PRO A 46 -3.42 12.90 10.20
CA PRO A 46 -2.61 13.72 9.30
C PRO A 46 -1.58 12.90 8.50
N ALA A 47 -1.02 11.86 9.11
CA ALA A 47 -0.09 10.93 8.50
C ALA A 47 -0.25 9.55 9.15
N TYR A 48 0.00 8.49 8.39
CA TYR A 48 -0.14 7.12 8.87
C TYR A 48 0.79 6.17 8.11
N LEU A 49 1.17 5.06 8.75
CA LEU A 49 1.93 3.99 8.12
C LEU A 49 0.97 2.99 7.49
N MET A 50 1.15 2.73 6.19
CA MET A 50 0.32 1.82 5.41
C MET A 50 1.18 1.09 4.38
N GLY A 51 0.75 -0.11 4.01
CA GLY A 51 1.33 -0.85 2.90
C GLY A 51 0.26 -1.44 1.99
N TRP A 52 0.53 -1.44 0.69
CA TRP A 52 -0.31 -2.06 -0.33
C TRP A 52 0.44 -3.15 -1.13
N PRO A 53 -0.22 -4.27 -1.53
CA PRO A 53 -1.52 -4.73 -1.02
C PRO A 53 -1.46 -5.05 0.49
N SER A 54 -2.56 -4.84 1.20
CA SER A 54 -2.64 -5.13 2.64
C SER A 54 -2.78 -6.63 2.88
N PRO A 55 -2.23 -7.21 3.96
CA PRO A 55 -2.47 -8.61 4.31
C PRO A 55 -3.97 -8.90 4.39
N GLY A 56 -4.41 -9.96 3.70
CA GLY A 56 -5.83 -10.33 3.61
C GLY A 56 -6.68 -9.47 2.67
N ARG A 57 -6.11 -8.45 2.02
CA ARG A 57 -6.74 -7.68 0.94
C ARG A 57 -5.83 -7.70 -0.30
N PRO A 58 -6.01 -8.68 -1.19
CA PRO A 58 -5.24 -8.71 -2.43
C PRO A 58 -5.53 -7.47 -3.28
N ALA A 59 -4.71 -7.23 -4.31
CA ALA A 59 -5.11 -6.32 -5.37
C ALA A 59 -6.43 -6.81 -6.01
N ASP A 60 -7.21 -5.91 -6.61
CA ASP A 60 -8.43 -6.31 -7.34
C ASP A 60 -8.11 -6.80 -8.76
N TYR A 61 -7.03 -6.30 -9.36
CA TYR A 61 -6.47 -6.78 -10.62
C TYR A 61 -4.95 -6.58 -10.69
N LEU A 62 -4.29 -7.25 -11.65
CA LEU A 62 -2.89 -7.00 -11.99
C LEU A 62 -2.83 -5.90 -13.04
N GLY A 63 -2.38 -4.72 -12.65
CA GLY A 63 -2.19 -3.61 -13.57
C GLY A 63 -1.46 -2.43 -12.94
N PRO A 64 -0.89 -1.53 -13.77
CA PRO A 64 -0.16 -0.35 -13.30
C PRO A 64 -1.04 0.61 -12.48
N GLY A 65 -2.36 0.61 -12.68
CA GLY A 65 -3.32 1.41 -11.91
C GLY A 65 -3.86 0.75 -10.64
N ALA A 66 -3.54 -0.51 -10.35
CA ALA A 66 -4.19 -1.22 -9.23
C ALA A 66 -3.96 -0.56 -7.86
N TRP A 67 -2.87 0.20 -7.71
CA TRP A 67 -2.59 0.98 -6.49
C TRP A 67 -3.34 2.32 -6.47
N THR A 68 -3.60 2.96 -7.62
CA THR A 68 -4.31 4.24 -7.69
C THR A 68 -5.73 4.10 -7.19
N ASP A 69 -6.35 2.94 -7.44
CA ASP A 69 -7.70 2.64 -6.98
C ASP A 69 -7.82 2.52 -5.47
N VAL A 70 -6.73 2.15 -4.82
CA VAL A 70 -6.69 2.00 -3.36
C VAL A 70 -6.19 3.26 -2.67
N ILE A 71 -5.19 3.94 -3.23
CA ILE A 71 -4.54 5.07 -2.57
C ILE A 71 -5.19 6.39 -2.93
N ILE A 72 -5.69 6.56 -4.16
CA ILE A 72 -6.15 7.86 -4.68
C ILE A 72 -7.68 7.90 -4.75
N THR A 73 -8.30 6.94 -5.43
CA THR A 73 -9.75 7.00 -5.72
C THR A 73 -10.61 6.24 -4.71
N SER A 74 -9.99 5.55 -3.75
CA SER A 74 -10.69 4.78 -2.72
C SER A 74 -11.46 5.68 -1.76
N SER A 75 -12.65 5.25 -1.37
CA SER A 75 -13.39 5.83 -0.24
C SER A 75 -12.91 5.36 1.13
N THR A 76 -12.01 4.36 1.16
CA THR A 76 -11.52 3.75 2.41
C THR A 76 -10.21 4.36 2.88
N PHE A 77 -9.42 4.92 1.96
CA PHE A 77 -8.16 5.57 2.27
C PHE A 77 -8.32 7.06 1.99
N CYS A 78 -8.16 7.88 3.01
CA CYS A 78 -8.00 9.31 2.80
C CYS A 78 -6.52 9.60 2.52
N PRO A 79 -6.13 9.97 1.30
CA PRO A 79 -4.73 10.24 0.98
C PRO A 79 -4.22 11.58 1.55
N ASN A 80 -5.12 12.44 2.04
CA ASN A 80 -4.81 13.84 2.38
C ASN A 80 -4.10 14.59 1.23
N TYR A 81 -4.40 14.19 -0.02
CA TYR A 81 -3.77 14.71 -1.23
C TYR A 81 -4.82 14.90 -2.32
N GLU A 82 -4.78 16.06 -2.96
CA GLU A 82 -5.65 16.44 -4.07
C GLU A 82 -4.78 17.04 -5.17
N SER A 83 -4.95 16.58 -6.41
CA SER A 83 -4.18 17.08 -7.55
C SER A 83 -5.01 17.00 -8.82
N PRO A 84 -5.45 18.16 -9.38
CA PRO A 84 -6.18 18.20 -10.64
C PRO A 84 -5.41 17.56 -11.80
N GLY A 85 -4.07 17.54 -11.73
CA GLY A 85 -3.23 16.88 -12.73
C GLY A 85 -3.34 15.36 -12.65
N ILE A 86 -3.28 14.79 -11.44
CA ILE A 86 -3.49 13.36 -11.22
C ILE A 86 -4.90 12.97 -11.64
N ASP A 87 -5.93 13.75 -11.28
CA ASP A 87 -7.31 13.49 -11.66
C ASP A 87 -7.49 13.44 -13.18
N ALA A 88 -6.89 14.39 -13.90
CA ALA A 88 -6.93 14.41 -15.37
C ALA A 88 -6.21 13.21 -16.00
N PHE A 89 -5.07 12.78 -15.44
CA PHE A 89 -4.37 11.59 -15.94
C PHE A 89 -5.12 10.30 -15.64
N LEU A 90 -5.76 10.18 -14.47
CA LEU A 90 -6.59 9.03 -14.15
C LEU A 90 -7.77 8.92 -15.12
N GLN A 91 -8.45 10.03 -15.40
CA GLN A 91 -9.51 10.06 -16.41
C GLN A 91 -8.98 9.64 -17.80
N ALA A 92 -7.83 10.18 -18.22
CA ALA A 92 -7.23 9.81 -19.50
C ALA A 92 -6.85 8.31 -19.57
N ALA A 93 -6.37 7.74 -18.45
CA ALA A 93 -6.05 6.32 -18.37
C ALA A 93 -7.31 5.43 -18.47
N ASP A 94 -8.43 5.87 -17.90
CA ASP A 94 -9.72 5.17 -17.97
C ASP A 94 -10.35 5.20 -19.37
N GLU A 95 -10.15 6.29 -20.12
CA GLU A 95 -10.67 6.46 -21.47
C GLU A 95 -9.78 5.79 -22.55
N GLU A 96 -8.53 5.45 -22.24
CA GLU A 96 -7.57 4.87 -23.18
C GLU A 96 -7.68 3.34 -23.28
N ILE A 97 -7.78 2.85 -24.51
CA ILE A 97 -7.94 1.43 -24.84
C ILE A 97 -6.65 0.79 -25.34
N ASP A 98 -5.68 1.57 -25.85
CA ASP A 98 -4.36 1.09 -26.24
C ASP A 98 -3.51 0.83 -24.97
N PRO A 99 -3.04 -0.41 -24.74
CA PRO A 99 -2.29 -0.72 -23.53
C PRO A 99 -0.96 0.04 -23.39
N ALA A 100 -0.28 0.34 -24.50
CA ALA A 100 0.99 1.06 -24.48
C ALA A 100 0.78 2.55 -24.22
N ALA A 101 -0.25 3.16 -24.82
CA ALA A 101 -0.62 4.54 -24.55
C ALA A 101 -1.05 4.70 -23.09
N ARG A 102 -1.92 3.80 -22.60
CA ARG A 102 -2.36 3.81 -21.20
C ARG A 102 -1.21 3.63 -20.21
N LEU A 103 -0.23 2.78 -20.54
CA LEU A 103 0.98 2.62 -19.72
C LEU A 103 1.80 3.91 -19.65
N SER A 104 1.87 4.68 -20.74
CA SER A 104 2.55 5.99 -20.73
C SER A 104 1.88 6.96 -19.75
N VAL A 105 0.54 7.01 -19.73
CA VAL A 105 -0.22 7.86 -18.80
C VAL A 105 0.06 7.47 -17.34
N PHE A 106 0.14 6.18 -17.02
CA PHE A 106 0.56 5.74 -15.68
C PHE A 106 2.00 6.13 -15.34
N GLY A 107 2.87 6.28 -16.33
CA GLY A 107 4.21 6.86 -16.15
C GLY A 107 4.14 8.33 -15.74
N ASP A 108 3.28 9.11 -16.37
CA ASP A 108 3.07 10.53 -16.02
C ASP A 108 2.47 10.67 -14.61
N ILE A 109 1.53 9.80 -14.22
CA ILE A 109 0.99 9.71 -12.85
C ILE A 109 2.12 9.48 -11.84
N GLN A 110 2.97 8.48 -12.07
CA GLN A 110 4.10 8.19 -11.17
C GLN A 110 5.10 9.34 -11.10
N GLN A 111 5.36 10.01 -12.22
CA GLN A 111 6.27 11.15 -12.27
C GLN A 111 5.73 12.35 -11.50
N LEU A 112 4.43 12.64 -11.58
CA LEU A 112 3.80 13.70 -10.80
C LEU A 112 3.72 13.32 -9.32
N TRP A 113 3.36 12.07 -9.00
CA TRP A 113 3.34 11.56 -7.63
C TRP A 113 4.71 11.69 -6.94
N ALA A 114 5.79 11.38 -7.65
CA ALA A 114 7.15 11.53 -7.13
C ALA A 114 7.58 12.99 -6.91
N GLN A 115 7.01 13.94 -7.65
CA GLN A 115 7.27 15.37 -7.49
C GLN A 115 6.50 15.97 -6.32
N ASP A 116 5.23 15.61 -6.20
CA ASP A 116 4.34 16.12 -5.15
C ASP A 116 4.61 15.46 -3.79
N PHE A 117 5.19 14.26 -3.81
CA PHE A 117 5.62 13.50 -2.64
C PHE A 117 4.53 13.30 -1.58
N PRO A 118 3.30 12.88 -1.96
CA PRO A 118 2.21 12.68 -1.00
C PRO A 118 2.42 11.43 -0.12
N THR A 119 3.29 10.50 -0.55
CA THR A 119 3.71 9.33 0.23
C THR A 119 5.23 9.26 0.32
N VAL A 120 5.71 8.69 1.43
CA VAL A 120 7.13 8.35 1.62
C VAL A 120 7.28 6.84 1.54
N ASP A 121 7.85 6.34 0.44
CA ASP A 121 8.05 4.91 0.26
C ASP A 121 9.20 4.41 1.14
N LEU A 122 8.85 3.68 2.20
CA LEU A 122 9.83 3.16 3.16
C LEU A 122 10.46 1.85 2.70
N LEU A 123 9.63 0.89 2.28
CA LEU A 123 10.04 -0.50 2.05
C LEU A 123 9.23 -1.19 0.96
N GLN A 124 9.95 -1.92 0.11
CA GLN A 124 9.38 -2.90 -0.82
C GLN A 124 10.02 -4.27 -0.53
N GLU A 125 9.23 -5.21 -0.04
CA GLU A 125 9.70 -6.55 0.32
C GLU A 125 9.03 -7.61 -0.56
N PRO A 126 9.75 -8.69 -0.93
CA PRO A 126 9.12 -9.84 -1.57
C PRO A 126 8.16 -10.53 -0.60
N ARG A 127 7.12 -11.17 -1.14
CA ARG A 127 6.20 -11.96 -0.33
C ARG A 127 6.86 -13.29 0.06
N ILE A 128 6.75 -13.65 1.34
CA ILE A 128 7.33 -14.87 1.90
C ILE A 128 6.22 -15.64 2.63
N ALA A 129 6.01 -16.91 2.25
CA ALA A 129 5.26 -17.87 3.06
C ALA A 129 6.22 -18.86 3.69
N ILE A 130 6.00 -19.15 4.97
CA ILE A 130 6.74 -20.17 5.72
C ILE A 130 5.73 -21.22 6.15
N SER A 131 6.03 -22.49 5.89
CA SER A 131 5.22 -23.63 6.30
C SER A 131 6.05 -24.68 7.02
N LEU A 132 5.36 -25.61 7.67
CA LEU A 132 6.00 -26.83 8.15
C LEU A 132 6.45 -27.69 6.95
N ASN A 133 7.51 -28.47 7.13
CA ASN A 133 8.06 -29.34 6.08
C ASN A 133 7.07 -30.38 5.54
N ASN A 134 6.01 -30.69 6.29
CA ASN A 134 4.95 -31.62 5.89
C ASN A 134 3.75 -30.91 5.22
N VAL A 135 3.88 -29.65 4.84
CA VAL A 135 2.88 -28.91 4.05
C VAL A 135 3.47 -28.66 2.67
N ASN A 136 2.87 -29.28 1.66
CA ASN A 136 3.30 -29.19 0.27
C ASN A 136 2.44 -28.18 -0.51
N ASN A 137 2.95 -27.76 -1.68
CA ASN A 137 2.27 -26.89 -2.63
C ASN A 137 1.87 -25.51 -2.08
N VAL A 138 2.69 -24.93 -1.21
CA VAL A 138 2.49 -23.56 -0.73
C VAL A 138 2.73 -22.58 -1.87
N GLN A 139 1.69 -21.82 -2.24
CA GLN A 139 1.74 -20.86 -3.35
C GLN A 139 1.12 -19.53 -2.93
N ILE A 140 1.84 -18.42 -3.18
CA ILE A 140 1.31 -17.07 -3.14
C ILE A 140 1.31 -16.52 -4.57
N ASP A 141 0.19 -16.00 -5.05
CA ASP A 141 0.11 -15.42 -6.39
C ASP A 141 0.64 -13.98 -6.48
N ALA A 142 0.54 -13.40 -7.68
CA ALA A 142 0.91 -12.01 -7.96
C ALA A 142 0.01 -10.99 -7.23
N MET A 143 -1.24 -11.37 -6.92
CA MET A 143 -2.25 -10.55 -6.23
C MET A 143 -2.05 -10.49 -4.71
N GLY A 144 -1.26 -11.43 -4.16
CA GLY A 144 -0.98 -11.54 -2.73
C GLY A 144 -1.84 -12.57 -2.01
N LEU A 145 -2.55 -13.44 -2.74
CA LEU A 145 -3.38 -14.51 -2.17
C LEU A 145 -2.58 -15.78 -1.92
N LEU A 146 -2.77 -16.37 -0.74
CA LEU A 146 -2.34 -17.73 -0.45
C LEU A 146 -3.41 -18.71 -0.98
N HIS A 147 -2.99 -19.62 -1.86
CA HIS A 147 -3.88 -20.62 -2.45
C HIS A 147 -4.01 -21.86 -1.56
N TYR A 148 -5.04 -21.87 -0.71
CA TYR A 148 -5.34 -22.97 0.20
C TYR A 148 -5.76 -24.25 -0.53
N GLU A 149 -6.38 -24.11 -1.69
CA GLU A 149 -6.89 -25.20 -2.53
C GLU A 149 -5.80 -26.14 -3.05
N PHE A 150 -4.55 -25.66 -3.15
CA PHE A 150 -3.42 -26.48 -3.61
C PHE A 150 -2.70 -27.17 -2.46
N LEU A 151 -2.91 -26.73 -1.22
CA LEU A 151 -2.21 -27.25 -0.05
C LEU A 151 -2.50 -28.73 0.14
N THR A 152 -1.45 -29.51 0.32
CA THR A 152 -1.57 -30.92 0.69
C THR A 152 -0.70 -31.23 1.89
N LYS A 153 -1.14 -32.20 2.70
CA LYS A 153 -0.31 -32.75 3.77
C LYS A 153 0.69 -33.72 3.14
N GLY A 154 1.97 -33.39 3.22
CA GLY A 154 3.06 -34.32 2.94
C GLY A 154 3.09 -35.43 3.99
N GLY A 155 3.26 -36.68 3.53
CA GLY A 155 3.70 -37.76 4.39
C GLY A 155 5.15 -37.49 4.81
N GLY A 156 5.43 -37.61 6.11
CA GLY A 156 6.81 -37.66 6.61
C GLY A 156 7.51 -38.94 6.21
#